data_AF-A0A832YG48-F1
#
_entry.id   AF-A0A832YG48-F1
#
_cell.length_a   1.000
_cell.length_b   1.000
_cell.length_c   1.000
_cell.angle_alpha   90.00
_cell.angle_beta   90.00
_cell.angle_gamma   90.00
#
_symmetry.space_group_name_H-M   'P 1'
#
loop_
_entity.id
_entity.type
_entity.pdbx_description
1 polymer ?
#
loop_
_entity_poly.entity_id
_entity_poly.type
_entity_poly.pdbx_seq_one_letter_code
_entity_poly.pdbx_strand_id
1 'polypeptide(L)' 'MKYLVLIVTALLFVTTAMAGTIKVTNNSSNPDIHKLWKERIIPMFEKENPGIKVKMTIYDHEAY' A
#
# COMPACT_ATOMS: atom_id res chain seq x y z
N MET A 1 0.93 4.37 38.78
CA MET A 1 0.38 5.14 37.64
C MET A 1 1.44 5.86 36.78
N LYS A 2 2.59 6.29 37.33
CA LYS A 2 3.66 6.98 36.55
C LYS A 2 4.19 6.20 35.33
N TYR A 3 4.39 4.88 35.45
CA TYR A 3 4.92 4.07 34.35
C TYR A 3 3.92 3.83 33.20
N LEU A 4 2.62 3.96 33.48
CA LEU A 4 1.55 3.72 32.50
C LEU A 4 1.46 4.87 31.48
N VAL A 5 1.74 6.09 31.94
CA VAL A 5 1.81 7.30 31.09
C VAL A 5 2.97 7.22 30.08
N LEU A 6 4.08 6.57 30.45
CA LEU A 6 5.27 6.45 29.60
C LEU A 6 5.06 5.47 28.42
N ILE A 7 4.27 4.42 28.62
CA ILE A 7 3.96 3.42 27.57
C ILE A 7 2.97 4.02 26.54
N VAL A 8 1.98 4.77 27.01
CA VAL A 8 0.96 5.41 26.15
C VAL A 8 1.58 6.48 25.25
N THR A 9 2.58 7.23 25.75
CA THR A 9 3.27 8.26 24.96
C THR A 9 4.23 7.69 23.94
N ALA A 10 4.87 6.53 24.20
CA ALA A 10 5.73 5.86 23.23
C ALA A 10 4.95 5.30 22.01
N LEU A 11 3.68 4.93 22.19
CA LEU A 11 2.81 4.44 21.11
C LEU A 11 2.38 5.54 20.13
N LEU A 12 2.46 6.82 20.52
CA LEU A 12 2.05 7.95 19.67
C LEU A 12 3.08 8.32 18.60
N PHE A 13 4.31 7.80 18.69
CA PHE A 13 5.37 8.06 17.71
C PHE A 13 5.46 6.96 16.63
N VAL A 14 4.61 5.94 16.68
CA VAL A 14 4.60 4.88 15.67
C VAL A 14 3.74 5.32 14.49
N THR A 15 4.43 5.67 13.41
CA THR A 15 3.94 5.98 12.06
C THR A 15 3.51 7.43 11.82
N THR A 16 4.47 8.28 11.46
CA THR A 16 4.21 9.21 10.35
C THR A 16 3.92 8.35 9.12
N ALA A 17 2.67 7.93 8.96
CA ALA A 17 2.16 7.41 7.71
C ALA A 17 2.64 8.36 6.60
N MET A 18 3.54 7.89 5.73
CA MET A 18 3.97 8.64 4.56
C MET A 18 2.75 8.81 3.67
N ALA A 19 1.99 9.89 3.87
CA ALA A 19 0.83 10.20 3.05
C ALA A 19 1.34 10.39 1.61
N GLY A 20 1.18 9.37 0.78
CA GLY A 20 1.94 9.26 -0.44
C GLY A 20 1.28 8.32 -1.43
N THR A 21 1.50 8.57 -2.73
CA THR A 21 1.01 7.70 -3.79
C THR A 21 2.19 7.02 -4.49
N ILE A 22 2.22 5.69 -4.42
CA ILE A 22 3.14 4.87 -5.21
C ILE A 22 2.48 4.62 -6.57
N LYS A 23 3.21 4.90 -7.65
CA LYS A 23 2.79 4.57 -9.02
C LYS A 23 3.49 3.28 -9.44
N VAL A 24 2.70 2.29 -9.83
CA VAL A 24 3.20 0.98 -10.29
C VAL A 24 2.75 0.78 -11.73
N THR A 25 3.67 0.45 -12.63
CA THR A 25 3.31 0.01 -13.99
C THR A 25 3.46 -1.50 -14.05
N ASN A 26 2.35 -2.20 -14.31
CA ASN A 26 2.33 -3.63 -14.53
C ASN A 26 2.42 -3.90 -16.05
N ASN A 27 3.48 -4.59 -16.47
CA ASN A 27 3.76 -4.91 -17.88
C ASN A 27 3.32 -6.34 -18.27
N SER A 28 2.59 -7.03 -17.41
CA SER A 28 2.04 -8.34 -17.73
C SER A 28 0.81 -8.17 -18.61
N SER A 29 0.71 -8.92 -19.70
CA SER A 29 -0.53 -9.03 -20.48
C SER A 29 -1.52 -10.06 -19.91
N ASN A 30 -1.18 -10.73 -18.79
CA ASN A 30 -2.04 -11.75 -18.20
C ASN A 30 -3.13 -11.12 -17.32
N PRO A 31 -4.43 -11.31 -17.62
CA PRO A 31 -5.53 -10.72 -16.85
C PRO A 31 -5.61 -11.24 -15.41
N ASP A 32 -5.18 -12.48 -15.14
CA ASP A 32 -5.15 -13.04 -13.78
C ASP A 32 -4.13 -12.31 -12.90
N ILE A 33 -3.03 -11.83 -13.50
CA ILE A 33 -2.04 -11.02 -12.79
C ILE A 33 -2.64 -9.66 -12.42
N HIS A 34 -3.40 -9.02 -13.32
CA HIS A 34 -4.07 -7.76 -12.99
C HIS A 34 -5.07 -7.93 -11.86
N LYS A 35 -5.83 -9.03 -11.90
CA LYS A 35 -6.80 -9.38 -10.86
C LYS A 35 -6.12 -9.61 -9.51
N LEU A 36 -5.03 -10.40 -9.49
CA LEU A 36 -4.23 -10.63 -8.27
C LEU A 36 -3.74 -9.32 -7.65
N TRP A 37 -3.22 -8.41 -8.48
CA TRP A 37 -2.75 -7.11 -8.02
C TRP A 37 -3.87 -6.26 -7.42
N LYS A 38 -4.99 -6.15 -8.14
CA LYS A 38 -6.14 -5.32 -7.74
C LYS A 38 -6.85 -5.84 -6.50
N GLU A 39 -7.02 -7.16 -6.38
CA GLU A 39 -7.87 -7.76 -5.35
C GLU A 39 -7.09 -8.20 -4.10
N ARG A 40 -5.78 -8.42 -4.20
CA ARG A 40 -4.99 -9.00 -3.09
C ARG A 40 -3.78 -8.16 -2.72
N ILE A 41 -2.89 -7.88 -3.68
CA ILE A 41 -1.60 -7.25 -3.37
C ILE A 41 -1.79 -5.80 -2.91
N ILE A 42 -2.49 -4.97 -3.70
CA ILE A 42 -2.72 -3.56 -3.36
C ILE A 42 -3.49 -3.43 -2.03
N PRO A 43 -4.63 -4.13 -1.81
CA PRO A 43 -5.36 -4.01 -0.56
C PRO A 43 -4.57 -4.44 0.68
N MET A 44 -3.77 -5.51 0.59
CA MET A 44 -2.93 -5.97 1.68
C MET A 44 -1.85 -4.94 2.01
N PHE A 45 -1.17 -4.41 0.99
CA PHE A 45 -0.15 -3.39 1.17
C PHE A 45 -0.70 -2.11 1.80
N GLU A 46 -1.84 -1.59 1.31
CA GLU A 46 -2.45 -0.37 1.87
C GLU A 46 -2.95 -0.56 3.31
N LYS A 47 -3.36 -1.79 3.67
CA LYS A 47 -3.75 -2.14 5.04
C LYS A 47 -2.55 -2.10 5.99
N GLU A 48 -1.41 -2.61 5.56
CA GLU A 48 -0.16 -2.64 6.34
C GLU A 48 0.56 -1.29 6.36
N ASN A 49 0.27 -0.42 5.39
CA ASN A 49 0.87 0.89 5.25
C ASN A 49 -0.21 1.98 5.20
N PRO A 50 -0.85 2.30 6.34
CA PRO A 50 -1.82 3.39 6.42
C PRO A 50 -1.24 4.69 5.84
N GLY A 51 -2.03 5.39 5.04
CA GLY A 51 -1.63 6.64 4.38
C GLY A 51 -0.91 6.49 3.04
N ILE A 52 -0.43 5.30 2.69
CA ILE A 52 0.12 5.05 1.35
C ILE A 52 -0.99 4.53 0.44
N LYS A 53 -1.09 5.11 -0.76
CA LYS A 53 -1.98 4.65 -1.84
C LYS A 53 -1.18 4.09 -3.00
N VAL A 54 -1.68 3.02 -3.63
CA VAL A 54 -1.06 2.44 -4.82
C VAL A 54 -1.94 2.73 -6.03
N LYS A 55 -1.36 3.43 -7.02
CA LYS A 55 -1.97 3.64 -8.33
C LYS A 55 -1.27 2.74 -9.35
N MET A 56 -1.97 1.69 -9.79
CA MET A 56 -1.46 0.79 -10.82
C MET A 56 -1.93 1.25 -12.21
N THR A 57 -1.00 1.29 -13.16
CA THR A 57 -1.25 1.38 -14.60
C THR A 57 -0.91 0.06 -15.24
N ILE A 58 -1.75 -0.42 -16.15
CA ILE A 58 -1.48 -1.61 -16.95
C ILE A 58 -0.88 -1.14 -18.27
N TYR A 59 0.31 -1.64 -18.58
CA TYR A 59 0.92 -1.47 -19.89
C TYR A 59 0.63 -2.73 -20.71
N ASP A 60 -0.30 -2.59 -21.65
CA ASP A 60 -0.65 -3.66 -22.58
C ASP A 60 0.10 -3.43 -23.89
N HIS A 61 1.13 -4.25 -24.15
CA HIS A 61 1.92 -4.19 -25.37
C HIS A 61 1.13 -4.69 -26.59
N GLU A 62 0.06 -5.46 -26.40
CA GLU A 62 -0.77 -6.02 -27.47
C GLU A 62 -1.83 -5.01 -27.98
N ALA A 63 -2.01 -3.89 -27.28
CA ALA A 63 -2.97 -2.85 -27.63
C ALA A 63 -2.43 -1.80 -28.64
N TYR A 64 -1.21 -1.97 -29.14
CA TYR A 64 -0.53 -1.10 -30.11
C TYR A 64 -0.21 -1.82 -31.43
#